data_AF-A0A365ZJ95-F1
#
_entry.id   AF-A0A365ZJ95-F1
#
_cell.length_a   1.000
_cell.length_b   1.000
_cell.length_c   1.000
_cell.angle_alpha   90.00
_cell.angle_beta   90.00
_cell.angle_gamma   90.00
#
_symmetry.space_group_name_H-M   'P 1'
#
loop_
_entity.id
_entity.type
_entity.pdbx_description
1 polymer ?
#
loop_
_entity_poly.entity_id
_entity_poly.type
_entity_poly.pdbx_seq_one_letter_code
_entity_poly.pdbx_strand_id
1 'polypeptide(L)'
;MPRRDRDQLDLFGGASAAPLPQPARQCPPARGRSTRKPPANPLVAKDVLAEVQLGRFGLLDDTDRVMVFDDEGHVRAALDEDIVHHLLGGGYVERCPPRDTLTRLHGVVRKPVLPLRLTKTGRAMLQRWANLHPLGGS
;
A
#
# COMPACT_ATOMS: atom_id res chain seq x y z
N MET A 1 75.09 28.20 -13.94
CA MET A 1 74.57 29.56 -14.21
C MET A 1 73.04 29.47 -14.27
N PRO A 2 72.32 30.23 -13.43
CA PRO A 2 70.87 30.12 -13.26
C PRO A 2 70.14 30.95 -14.32
N ARG A 3 68.98 30.49 -14.81
CA ARG A 3 67.94 31.36 -15.37
C ARG A 3 66.58 30.85 -14.92
N ARG A 4 65.95 31.68 -14.08
CA ARG A 4 64.57 31.56 -13.62
C ARG A 4 63.60 31.92 -14.73
N ASP A 5 62.49 31.20 -14.69
CA ASP A 5 61.10 31.55 -15.02
C ASP A 5 60.80 32.87 -15.71
N ARG A 6 60.04 32.74 -16.80
CA ARG A 6 59.06 33.73 -17.23
C ARG A 6 58.03 33.05 -18.14
N ASP A 7 57.21 32.16 -17.57
CA ASP A 7 55.79 31.95 -17.91
C ASP A 7 55.35 30.59 -17.35
N GLN A 8 55.15 30.61 -16.04
CA GLN A 8 54.37 29.65 -15.28
C GLN A 8 52.91 29.72 -15.75
N LEU A 9 52.24 28.55 -15.76
CA LEU A 9 50.80 28.29 -15.91
C LEU A 9 50.34 27.82 -17.30
N ASP A 10 50.32 26.50 -17.50
CA ASP A 10 49.05 25.88 -17.88
C ASP A 10 48.97 24.45 -17.33
N LEU A 11 48.24 24.32 -16.22
CA LEU A 11 48.19 23.16 -15.33
C LEU A 11 46.99 22.24 -15.63
N PHE A 12 46.33 22.38 -16.78
CA PHE A 12 45.20 21.55 -17.19
C PHE A 12 45.10 21.48 -18.72
N GLY A 13 45.51 20.36 -19.33
CA GLY A 13 45.12 20.08 -20.71
C GLY A 13 45.94 19.03 -21.41
N GLY A 14 45.37 17.82 -21.57
CA GLY A 14 45.85 16.87 -22.58
C GLY A 14 45.93 15.40 -22.15
N ALA A 15 44.96 14.88 -21.40
CA ALA A 15 44.87 13.43 -21.19
C ALA A 15 44.19 12.76 -22.40
N SER A 16 44.96 11.89 -23.05
CA SER A 16 44.61 10.97 -24.13
C SER A 16 43.20 10.35 -24.02
N ALA A 17 42.41 10.46 -25.08
CA ALA A 17 41.09 9.82 -25.16
C ALA A 17 41.22 8.30 -25.32
N ALA A 18 41.13 7.57 -24.22
CA ALA A 18 40.91 6.12 -24.25
C ALA A 18 39.43 5.80 -24.55
N PRO A 19 39.12 4.78 -25.38
CA PRO A 19 37.73 4.42 -25.68
C PRO A 19 37.01 3.85 -24.46
N LEU A 20 35.74 4.24 -24.27
CA LEU A 20 34.91 3.82 -23.13
C LEU A 20 34.65 2.30 -23.12
N PRO A 21 34.68 1.65 -21.94
CA PRO A 21 34.30 0.25 -21.80
C PRO A 21 32.79 0.05 -22.03
N GLN A 22 32.42 -0.90 -22.89
CA GLN A 22 31.03 -1.27 -23.14
C GLN A 22 30.50 -2.19 -22.01
N PRO A 23 29.32 -1.92 -21.41
CA PRO A 23 28.75 -2.77 -20.38
C PRO A 23 28.14 -4.06 -20.98
N ALA A 24 28.79 -5.20 -20.76
CA ALA A 24 28.35 -6.53 -21.22
C ALA A 24 27.22 -7.17 -20.38
N ARG A 25 26.36 -6.39 -19.74
CA ARG A 25 25.26 -6.92 -18.92
C ARG A 25 23.93 -6.33 -19.36
N GLN A 26 23.20 -7.10 -20.16
CA GLN A 26 21.77 -6.89 -20.34
C GLN A 26 21.10 -7.10 -18.97
N CYS A 27 20.65 -6.00 -18.36
CA CYS A 27 19.79 -6.07 -17.19
C CYS A 27 18.52 -6.87 -17.56
N PRO A 28 18.09 -7.84 -16.73
CA PRO A 28 16.80 -8.50 -16.97
C PRO A 28 15.67 -7.46 -16.97
N PRO A 29 14.59 -7.67 -17.73
CA PRO A 29 13.50 -6.70 -17.81
C PRO A 29 12.96 -6.45 -16.42
N ALA A 30 12.83 -5.16 -16.06
CA ALA A 30 12.23 -4.75 -14.80
C ALA A 30 10.86 -5.43 -14.68
N ARG A 31 10.67 -6.25 -13.62
CA ARG A 31 9.35 -6.78 -13.29
C ARG A 31 8.41 -5.59 -13.20
N GLY A 32 7.36 -5.60 -14.03
CA GLY A 32 6.43 -4.49 -14.18
C GLY A 32 6.08 -3.91 -12.83
N ARG A 33 6.44 -2.65 -12.62
CA ARG A 33 6.04 -1.92 -11.43
C ARG A 33 4.52 -1.84 -11.49
N SER A 34 3.84 -2.68 -10.72
CA SER A 34 2.41 -2.53 -10.46
C SER A 34 2.17 -1.06 -10.15
N THR A 35 1.24 -0.45 -10.87
CA THR A 35 0.81 0.94 -10.71
C THR A 35 0.33 1.10 -9.27
N ARG A 36 1.27 1.38 -8.36
CA ARG A 36 0.98 1.67 -6.97
C ARG A 36 0.16 2.95 -6.99
N LYS A 37 -1.15 2.78 -6.85
CA LYS A 37 -2.08 3.83 -6.42
C LYS A 37 -1.46 4.59 -5.24
N PRO A 38 -1.80 5.88 -5.07
CA PRO A 38 -1.19 6.75 -4.08
C PRO A 38 -1.13 6.09 -2.71
N PRO A 39 -0.10 6.39 -1.90
CA PRO A 39 0.06 5.76 -0.59
C PRO A 39 -1.21 6.01 0.22
N ALA A 40 -1.97 4.93 0.47
CA ALA A 40 -3.12 4.98 1.36
C ALA A 40 -2.68 5.63 2.67
N ASN A 41 -3.45 6.61 3.15
CA ASN A 41 -3.14 7.28 4.41
C ASN A 41 -3.07 6.20 5.51
N PRO A 42 -1.91 6.00 6.16
CA PRO A 42 -1.73 4.91 7.12
C PRO A 42 -2.66 5.03 8.34
N LEU A 43 -3.11 6.24 8.67
CA LEU A 43 -4.11 6.47 9.71
C LEU A 43 -5.46 5.87 9.31
N VAL A 44 -5.94 6.17 8.10
CA VAL A 44 -7.21 5.62 7.61
C VAL A 44 -7.12 4.10 7.44
N ALA A 45 -5.97 3.58 7.00
CA ALA A 45 -5.75 2.13 6.94
C ALA A 45 -5.80 1.47 8.33
N LYS A 46 -5.30 2.15 9.38
CA LYS A 46 -5.40 1.67 10.77
C LYS A 46 -6.86 1.61 11.22
N ASP A 47 -7.63 2.66 10.94
CA ASP A 47 -9.04 2.75 11.32
C ASP A 47 -9.87 1.67 10.61
N VAL A 48 -9.66 1.49 9.30
CA VAL A 48 -10.28 0.41 8.52
C VAL A 48 -9.93 -0.97 9.10
N LEU A 49 -8.66 -1.23 9.46
CA LEU A 49 -8.28 -2.50 10.07
C LEU A 49 -8.98 -2.72 11.43
N ALA A 50 -9.15 -1.67 12.23
CA ALA A 50 -9.87 -1.74 13.50
C ALA A 50 -11.36 -2.03 13.27
N GLU A 51 -11.99 -1.39 12.30
CA GLU A 51 -13.39 -1.63 11.96
C GLU A 51 -13.63 -3.01 11.35
N VAL A 52 -12.71 -3.52 10.54
CA VAL A 52 -12.74 -4.92 10.07
C VAL A 52 -12.63 -5.89 11.26
N GLN A 53 -11.81 -5.57 12.27
CA GLN A 53 -11.75 -6.38 13.51
C GLN A 53 -13.10 -6.43 14.23
N LEU A 54 -13.85 -5.33 14.20
CA LEU A 54 -15.20 -5.22 14.76
C LEU A 54 -16.27 -5.87 13.87
N GLY A 55 -15.91 -6.40 12.70
CA GLY A 55 -16.84 -7.04 11.77
C GLY A 55 -17.77 -6.07 11.06
N ARG A 56 -17.37 -4.79 10.92
CA ARG A 56 -18.19 -3.74 10.29
C ARG A 56 -18.09 -3.68 8.78
N PHE A 57 -17.16 -4.42 8.18
CA PHE A 57 -16.97 -4.44 6.73
C PHE A 57 -17.34 -5.79 6.11
N GLY A 58 -17.86 -5.74 4.89
CA GLY A 58 -18.14 -6.90 4.06
C GLY A 58 -17.99 -6.60 2.58
N LEU A 59 -18.10 -7.63 1.76
CA LEU A 59 -18.10 -7.54 0.30
C LEU A 59 -19.43 -8.02 -0.25
N LEU A 60 -19.96 -7.30 -1.23
CA LEU A 60 -21.12 -7.74 -1.97
C LEU A 60 -20.71 -8.90 -2.90
N ASP A 61 -21.34 -10.06 -2.74
CA ASP A 61 -20.93 -11.32 -3.40
C ASP A 61 -20.91 -11.22 -4.94
N ASP A 62 -21.82 -10.43 -5.52
CA ASP A 62 -22.00 -10.28 -6.97
C ASP A 62 -20.99 -9.33 -7.63
N THR A 63 -20.49 -8.34 -6.91
CA THR A 63 -19.81 -7.17 -7.50
C THR A 63 -18.48 -6.84 -6.83
N ASP A 64 -18.10 -7.58 -5.78
CA ASP A 64 -16.89 -7.34 -4.99
C ASP A 64 -16.82 -5.91 -4.41
N ARG A 65 -17.96 -5.25 -4.28
CA ARG A 65 -18.06 -3.91 -3.71
C ARG A 65 -17.94 -3.97 -2.21
N VAL A 66 -17.15 -3.06 -1.66
CA VAL A 66 -16.96 -2.97 -0.21
C VAL A 66 -18.16 -2.28 0.43
N MET A 67 -18.74 -2.96 1.41
CA MET A 67 -19.90 -2.52 2.16
C MET A 67 -19.56 -2.34 3.63
N VAL A 68 -20.18 -1.35 4.27
CA VAL A 68 -20.16 -1.14 5.72
C VAL A 68 -21.51 -1.57 6.29
N PHE A 69 -21.48 -2.40 7.33
CA PHE A 69 -22.64 -2.78 8.11
C PHE A 69 -23.02 -1.66 9.08
N ASP A 70 -24.29 -1.28 9.06
CA ASP A 70 -24.89 -0.42 10.07
C ASP A 70 -25.46 -1.28 11.22
N ASP A 71 -25.59 -0.69 12.40
CA ASP A 71 -26.09 -1.38 13.60
C ASP A 71 -27.58 -1.79 13.45
N GLU A 72 -28.30 -1.11 12.56
CA GLU A 72 -29.71 -1.39 12.21
C GLU A 72 -29.85 -2.51 11.16
N GLY A 73 -28.76 -3.16 10.77
CA GLY A 73 -28.76 -4.28 9.81
C GLY A 73 -28.89 -3.89 8.35
N HIS A 74 -28.68 -2.61 8.04
CA HIS A 74 -28.48 -2.10 6.70
C HIS A 74 -27.01 -2.18 6.29
N VAL A 75 -26.77 -2.11 4.99
CA VAL A 75 -25.42 -1.96 4.42
C VAL A 75 -25.36 -0.76 3.49
N ARG A 76 -24.25 -0.03 3.56
CA ARG A 76 -23.93 1.11 2.70
C ARG A 76 -22.60 0.90 2.01
N ALA A 77 -22.37 1.54 0.86
CA ALA A 77 -21.08 1.53 0.20
C ALA A 77 -20.03 2.18 1.11
N ALA A 78 -18.85 1.56 1.20
CA ALA A 78 -17.73 2.13 1.94
C ALA A 78 -17.17 3.36 1.23
N LEU A 79 -16.86 4.41 1.98
CA LEU A 79 -16.15 5.59 1.45
C LEU A 79 -14.69 5.23 1.14
N ASP A 80 -14.10 4.35 1.94
CA ASP A 80 -12.69 3.93 1.87
C ASP A 80 -12.49 2.63 1.09
N GLU A 81 -13.33 2.38 0.07
CA GLU A 81 -13.30 1.15 -0.72
C GLU A 81 -11.91 0.84 -1.31
N ASP A 82 -11.21 1.84 -1.84
CA ASP A 82 -9.85 1.68 -2.37
C ASP A 82 -8.87 1.16 -1.31
N ILE A 83 -8.98 1.63 -0.07
CA ILE A 83 -8.09 1.22 1.04
C ILE A 83 -8.37 -0.22 1.41
N VAL A 84 -9.64 -0.62 1.49
CA VAL A 84 -10.03 -2.00 1.78
C VAL A 84 -9.51 -2.95 0.70
N HIS A 85 -9.63 -2.58 -0.58
CA HIS A 85 -9.07 -3.34 -1.70
C HIS A 85 -7.54 -3.44 -1.62
N HIS A 86 -6.86 -2.38 -1.20
CA HIS A 86 -5.42 -2.42 -0.95
C HIS A 86 -5.05 -3.38 0.19
N LEU A 87 -5.83 -3.41 1.27
CA LEU A 87 -5.61 -4.33 2.40
C LEU A 87 -5.91 -5.79 2.04
N LEU A 88 -6.92 -6.03 1.20
CA LEU A 88 -7.22 -7.33 0.61
C LEU A 88 -6.08 -7.81 -0.30
N GLY A 89 -5.63 -6.97 -1.24
CA GLY A 89 -4.51 -7.28 -2.13
C GLY A 89 -3.17 -7.47 -1.38
N GLY A 90 -3.01 -6.82 -0.23
CA GLY A 90 -1.87 -6.98 0.67
C GLY A 90 -1.96 -8.18 1.62
N GLY A 91 -3.09 -8.90 1.64
CA GLY A 91 -3.29 -10.05 2.52
C GLY A 91 -3.42 -9.72 4.01
N TYR A 92 -3.78 -8.47 4.34
CA TYR A 92 -4.06 -8.05 5.73
C TYR A 92 -5.51 -8.32 6.12
N VAL A 93 -6.39 -8.30 5.13
CA VAL A 93 -7.81 -8.62 5.25
C VAL A 93 -8.10 -9.79 4.31
N GLU A 94 -9.02 -10.66 4.71
CA GLU A 94 -9.50 -11.75 3.87
C GLU A 94 -11.02 -11.84 3.95
N ARG A 95 -11.61 -12.44 2.91
CA ARG A 95 -13.05 -12.73 2.86
C ARG A 95 -13.34 -13.92 3.78
N CYS A 96 -14.44 -13.86 4.51
CA CYS A 96 -14.93 -15.07 5.17
C CYS A 96 -15.33 -16.12 4.12
N PRO A 97 -15.28 -17.42 4.49
CA PRO A 97 -15.75 -18.49 3.62
C PRO A 97 -17.22 -18.27 3.20
N PRO A 98 -17.65 -18.72 2.00
CA PRO A 98 -19.01 -18.50 1.50
C PRO A 98 -20.14 -19.00 2.42
N ARG A 99 -19.86 -19.96 3.30
CA ARG A 99 -20.83 -20.44 4.29
C ARG A 99 -21.20 -19.41 5.36
N ASP A 100 -20.38 -18.38 5.54
CA ASP A 100 -20.57 -17.31 6.53
C ASP A 100 -21.19 -16.06 5.88
N THR A 101 -21.78 -16.19 4.70
CA THR A 101 -22.45 -15.09 3.99
C THR A 101 -23.66 -14.60 4.79
N LEU A 102 -23.73 -13.28 5.00
CA LEU A 102 -24.82 -12.63 5.70
C LEU A 102 -25.77 -11.98 4.70
N THR A 103 -27.08 -12.11 4.93
CA THR A 103 -28.07 -11.37 4.13
C THR A 103 -28.39 -10.05 4.82
N ARG A 104 -28.14 -8.92 4.14
CA ARG A 104 -28.36 -7.57 4.68
C ARG A 104 -29.13 -6.67 3.72
N LEU A 105 -29.74 -5.62 4.23
CA LEU A 105 -30.51 -4.66 3.43
C LEU A 105 -29.59 -3.64 2.76
N HIS A 106 -29.55 -3.65 1.42
CA HIS A 106 -28.92 -2.64 0.59
C HIS A 106 -30.02 -1.78 -0.05
N GLY A 107 -30.29 -0.62 0.54
CA GLY A 107 -31.51 0.13 0.26
C GLY A 107 -32.74 -0.69 0.65
N VAL A 108 -33.63 -0.96 -0.32
CA VAL A 108 -34.86 -1.76 -0.10
C VAL A 108 -34.69 -3.25 -0.42
N VAL A 109 -33.54 -3.67 -0.96
CA VAL A 109 -33.30 -5.05 -1.43
C VAL A 109 -32.35 -5.77 -0.47
N ARG A 110 -32.67 -7.03 -0.14
CA ARG A 110 -31.76 -7.90 0.61
C ARG A 110 -30.71 -8.48 -0.34
N LYS A 111 -29.43 -8.31 0.00
CA LYS A 111 -28.31 -8.87 -0.76
C LYS A 111 -27.39 -9.73 0.13
N PRO A 112 -26.77 -10.77 -0.44
CA PRO A 112 -25.72 -11.53 0.22
C PRO A 112 -24.44 -10.69 0.33
N VAL A 113 -23.89 -10.61 1.54
CA VAL A 113 -22.67 -9.89 1.87
C VAL A 113 -21.73 -10.83 2.61
N LEU A 114 -20.53 -10.99 2.08
CA LEU A 114 -19.45 -11.76 2.68
C LEU A 114 -18.72 -10.88 3.70
N PRO A 115 -18.80 -11.16 5.01
CA PRO A 115 -18.07 -10.36 5.99
C PRO A 115 -16.55 -10.48 5.77
N LEU A 116 -15.84 -9.38 6.03
CA LEU A 116 -14.38 -9.36 6.02
C LEU A 116 -13.84 -9.73 7.40
N ARG A 117 -12.67 -10.36 7.42
CA ARG A 117 -11.96 -10.67 8.66
C ARG A 117 -10.48 -10.32 8.54
N LEU A 118 -9.88 -9.99 9.68
CA LEU A 118 -8.43 -9.78 9.75
C LEU A 118 -7.68 -11.11 9.69
N THR A 119 -6.67 -11.16 8.82
CA THR A 119 -5.68 -12.23 8.80
C THR A 119 -4.73 -12.11 9.99
N LYS A 120 -3.87 -13.11 10.21
CA LYS A 120 -2.82 -13.04 11.24
C LYS A 120 -1.88 -11.83 11.03
N THR A 121 -1.52 -11.55 9.79
CA THR A 121 -0.67 -10.42 9.41
C THR A 121 -1.38 -9.08 9.61
N GLY A 122 -2.68 -8.99 9.28
CA GLY A 122 -3.49 -7.79 9.54
C GLY A 122 -3.61 -7.46 11.02
N ARG A 123 -3.87 -8.48 11.86
CA ARG A 123 -3.89 -8.28 13.33
C ARG A 123 -2.54 -7.80 13.86
N ALA A 124 -1.44 -8.41 13.43
CA ALA A 124 -0.11 -7.98 13.83
C ALA A 124 0.20 -6.54 13.39
N MET A 125 -0.26 -6.13 12.21
CA MET A 125 -0.10 -4.77 11.70
C MET A 125 -0.90 -3.75 12.52
N LEU A 126 -2.16 -4.06 12.80
CA LEU A 126 -3.01 -3.22 13.64
C LEU A 126 -2.41 -3.04 15.04
N GLN A 127 -1.92 -4.12 15.65
CA GLN A 127 -1.25 -4.06 16.95
C GLN A 127 0.02 -3.20 16.92
N ARG A 128 0.87 -3.37 15.89
CA ARG A 128 2.06 -2.52 15.73
C ARG A 128 1.69 -1.04 15.64
N TRP A 129 0.68 -0.69 14.85
CA TRP A 129 0.22 0.68 14.68
C TRP A 129 -0.54 1.24 15.88
N ALA A 130 -1.16 0.39 16.70
CA ALA A 130 -1.73 0.79 17.98
C ALA A 130 -0.65 1.20 18.97
N ASN A 131 0.50 0.53 18.94
CA ASN A 131 1.63 0.74 19.86
C ASN A 131 2.61 1.85 19.43
N LEU A 132 2.41 2.47 18.27
CA LEU A 132 3.22 3.62 17.85
C LEU A 132 2.84 4.83 18.71
N HIS A 133 3.68 5.13 19.69
CA HIS A 133 3.60 6.39 20.43
C HIS A 133 4.11 7.54 19.57
N PRO A 134 3.45 8.72 19.59
CA PRO A 134 3.97 9.89 18.91
C PRO A 134 5.31 10.29 19.54
N LEU A 135 6.37 10.26 18.74
CA LEU A 135 7.68 10.78 19.10
C LEU A 135 7.61 12.32 19.10
N GLY A 136 7.04 12.95 20.14
CA GLY A 136 6.98 14.41 20.21
C GLY A 136 5.95 15.03 21.16
N GLY A 137 5.70 14.41 22.31
CA GLY A 137 4.90 15.02 23.38
C GLY A 137 5.72 15.17 24.66
N SER A 138 6.60 16.17 24.70
CA SER A 138 7.26 16.67 25.92
C SER A 138 7.22 18.19 25.91
#